data_AF-A0A3D0QFK4-F1
#
_entry.id   AF-A0A3D0QFK4-F1
#
_cell.length_a   1.000
_cell.length_b   1.000
_cell.length_c   1.000
_cell.angle_alpha   90.00
_cell.angle_beta   90.00
_cell.angle_gamma   90.00
#
_symmetry.space_group_name_H-M   'P 1'
#
loop_
_entity.id
_entity.type
_entity.pdbx_description
1 polymer ?
#
loop_
_entity_poly.entity_id
_entity_poly.type
_entity_poly.pdbx_seq_one_letter_code
_entity_poly.pdbx_strand_id
1 'polypeptide(L)'
;MHEDGIIQLPPPRLKHGNGKKYSGIGSPIDIPTHSFTEPAGNIHDLRIEIVNTTTESRLWNDYIHRYHYLGYKPLPGAQLRYI
;
A
#
# COMPACT_ATOMS: atom_id res chain seq x y z
N MET A 1 -27.11 -15.75 4.13
CA MET A 1 -26.91 -17.14 3.66
C MET A 1 -26.40 -18.07 4.76
N HIS A 2 -25.26 -17.77 5.42
CA HIS A 2 -24.84 -18.53 6.61
C HIS A 2 -25.74 -18.28 7.82
N GLU A 3 -25.97 -17.01 8.14
CA GLU A 3 -26.88 -16.57 9.21
C GLU A 3 -28.32 -17.05 8.99
N ASP A 4 -28.72 -17.18 7.71
CA ASP A 4 -30.04 -17.68 7.32
C ASP A 4 -30.12 -19.23 7.34
N GLY A 5 -29.04 -19.93 7.71
CA GLY A 5 -28.98 -21.39 7.78
C GLY A 5 -28.94 -22.12 6.43
N ILE A 6 -28.83 -21.39 5.31
CA ILE A 6 -28.87 -21.93 3.94
C ILE A 6 -27.55 -22.65 3.60
N ILE A 7 -26.43 -22.19 4.18
CA ILE A 7 -25.10 -22.81 4.02
C ILE A 7 -24.37 -22.79 5.36
N GLN A 8 -23.54 -23.81 5.64
CA GLN A 8 -22.65 -23.81 6.80
C GLN A 8 -21.23 -23.45 6.35
N LEU A 9 -20.67 -22.39 6.92
CA LEU A 9 -19.32 -21.94 6.60
C LEU A 9 -18.33 -22.63 7.55
N PRO A 10 -17.16 -23.05 7.06
CA PRO A 10 -16.11 -23.53 7.94
C PRO A 10 -15.67 -22.40 8.88
N PRO A 11 -15.18 -22.74 10.09
CA PRO A 11 -14.68 -21.73 11.02
C PRO A 11 -13.59 -20.87 10.37
N PRO A 12 -13.50 -19.57 10.71
CA PRO A 12 -12.50 -18.66 10.15
C PRO A 12 -11.09 -19.21 10.36
N ARG A 13 -10.30 -19.30 9.28
CA ARG A 13 -8.92 -19.82 9.34
C ARG A 13 -7.91 -18.80 9.86
N LEU A 14 -8.23 -17.50 9.79
CA LEU A 14 -7.35 -16.40 10.18
C LEU A 14 -8.16 -15.31 10.89
N LYS A 15 -7.50 -14.57 11.80
CA LYS A 15 -8.09 -13.35 12.39
C LYS A 15 -8.13 -12.24 11.35
N HIS A 16 -9.28 -11.58 11.21
CA HIS A 16 -9.48 -10.49 10.25
C HIS A 16 -8.55 -9.30 10.55
N GLY A 17 -7.69 -8.94 9.60
CA GLY A 17 -6.77 -7.80 9.68
C GLY A 17 -7.28 -6.50 9.04
N ASN A 18 -8.48 -6.53 8.45
CA ASN A 18 -9.02 -5.49 7.54
C ASN A 18 -9.25 -4.10 8.17
N GLY A 19 -9.04 -3.93 9.47
CA GLY A 19 -9.18 -2.65 10.17
C GLY A 19 -7.89 -2.13 10.80
N LYS A 20 -6.76 -2.84 10.66
CA LYS A 20 -5.52 -2.40 11.31
C LYS A 20 -5.00 -1.16 10.58
N LYS A 21 -5.08 -0.01 11.26
CA LYS A 21 -4.48 1.24 10.78
C LYS A 21 -2.98 1.02 10.61
N TYR A 22 -2.43 1.40 9.47
CA TYR A 22 -0.99 1.38 9.26
C TYR A 22 -0.34 2.35 10.25
N SER A 23 0.39 1.81 11.22
CA SER A 23 1.01 2.57 12.32
C SER A 23 2.41 3.11 11.97
N GLY A 24 2.88 2.86 10.74
CA GLY A 24 4.18 3.32 10.25
C GLY A 24 4.18 4.74 9.69
N ILE A 25 3.02 5.39 9.63
CA ILE A 25 2.86 6.76 9.14
C ILE A 25 3.75 7.70 9.96
N GLY A 26 4.74 8.32 9.32
CA GLY A 26 5.64 9.29 9.96
C GLY A 26 6.85 8.68 10.67
N SER A 27 7.08 7.36 10.59
CA SER A 27 8.40 6.82 10.91
C SER A 27 9.39 7.27 9.83
N PRO A 28 10.63 7.65 10.17
CA PRO A 28 11.63 8.00 9.16
C PRO A 28 11.98 6.75 8.36
N ILE A 29 11.30 6.54 7.24
CA ILE A 29 11.87 5.78 6.14
C ILE A 29 12.81 6.74 5.44
N ASP A 30 14.05 6.30 5.21
CA ASP A 30 15.03 7.03 4.44
C ASP A 30 14.58 7.02 2.97
N ILE A 31 13.63 7.90 2.65
CA ILE A 31 13.14 8.08 1.29
C ILE A 31 14.29 8.75 0.53
N PRO A 32 14.80 8.15 -0.55
CA PRO A 32 15.83 8.76 -1.36
C PRO A 32 15.34 10.14 -1.80
N THR A 33 15.89 11.19 -1.18
CA THR A 33 15.48 12.55 -1.50
C THR A 33 16.31 12.96 -2.71
N HIS A 34 15.83 12.56 -3.89
CA HIS A 34 16.43 12.97 -5.14
C HIS A 34 15.77 14.26 -5.61
N SER A 35 16.55 15.35 -5.63
CA SER A 35 16.10 16.61 -6.21
C SER A 35 16.25 16.55 -7.72
N PHE A 36 15.13 16.48 -8.44
CA PHE A 36 15.12 16.64 -9.88
C PHE A 36 15.10 18.13 -10.22
N THR A 37 16.16 18.59 -10.89
CA THR A 37 16.24 19.99 -11.38
C THR A 37 15.68 20.13 -12.79
N GLU A 38 15.56 19.02 -13.52
CA GLU A 38 15.04 19.00 -14.88
C GLU A 38 13.50 19.00 -14.94
N PRO A 39 12.90 19.54 -16.01
CA PRO A 39 11.47 19.40 -16.25
C PRO A 39 11.05 17.92 -16.30
N ALA A 40 9.84 17.61 -15.82
CA ALA A 40 9.33 16.23 -15.81
C ALA A 40 9.34 15.55 -17.19
N GLY A 41 9.20 16.33 -18.27
CA GLY A 41 9.28 15.82 -19.65
C GLY A 41 10.67 15.37 -20.11
N ASN A 42 11.72 15.71 -19.35
CA ASN A 42 13.11 15.33 -19.65
C ASN A 42 13.63 14.21 -18.74
N ILE A 43 12.77 13.64 -17.88
CA ILE A 43 13.13 12.50 -17.06
C ILE A 43 12.95 11.24 -17.92
N HIS A 44 14.07 10.66 -18.33
CA HIS A 44 14.11 9.46 -19.14
C HIS A 44 14.32 8.22 -18.25
N ASP A 45 14.10 7.02 -18.81
CA ASP A 45 14.31 5.74 -18.13
C ASP A 45 13.49 5.50 -16.86
N LEU A 46 12.30 6.09 -16.78
CA LEU A 46 11.33 5.78 -15.72
C LEU A 46 10.92 4.31 -15.78
N ARG A 47 11.05 3.62 -14.65
CA ARG A 47 10.67 2.22 -14.47
C ARG A 47 9.58 2.14 -13.42
N ILE A 48 8.70 1.17 -13.61
CA ILE A 48 7.65 0.84 -12.66
C ILE A 48 7.96 -0.56 -12.15
N GLU A 49 8.21 -0.68 -10.87
CA GLU A 49 8.60 -1.94 -10.24
C GLU A 49 7.47 -2.46 -9.35
N ILE A 50 7.17 -3.76 -9.45
CA ILE A 50 6.19 -4.38 -8.57
C ILE A 50 6.76 -4.43 -7.15
N VAL A 51 5.97 -3.98 -6.19
CA VAL A 51 6.28 -4.12 -4.77
C VAL A 51 6.14 -5.59 -4.36
N ASN A 52 7.27 -6.20 -4.01
CA ASN A 52 7.38 -7.60 -3.63
C ASN A 52 7.82 -7.79 -2.18
N THR A 53 8.49 -6.81 -1.57
CA THR A 53 9.02 -6.93 -0.20
C THR A 53 8.22 -6.12 0.83
N THR A 54 8.36 -6.50 2.11
CA THR A 54 7.77 -5.74 3.21
C THR A 54 8.32 -4.32 3.28
N THR A 55 9.60 -4.12 2.95
CA THR A 55 10.25 -2.81 2.96
C THR A 55 9.69 -1.92 1.85
N GLU A 56 9.58 -2.43 0.62
CA GLU A 56 8.94 -1.72 -0.50
C GLU A 56 7.46 -1.40 -0.18
N SER A 57 6.74 -2.33 0.46
CA SER A 57 5.35 -2.11 0.85
C SER A 57 5.21 -0.96 1.86
N ARG A 58 6.15 -0.83 2.80
CA ARG A 58 6.21 0.33 3.71
C ARG A 58 6.53 1.63 2.97
N LEU A 59 7.52 1.60 2.08
CA LEU A 59 7.89 2.76 1.26
C LEU A 59 6.71 3.25 0.40
N TRP A 60 5.99 2.32 -0.24
CA TRP A 60 4.79 2.62 -1.01
C TRP A 60 3.70 3.27 -0.15
N ASN A 61 3.41 2.69 1.02
CA ASN A 61 2.40 3.25 1.94
C ASN A 61 2.76 4.69 2.35
N ASP A 62 4.05 4.96 2.57
CA ASP A 62 4.56 6.29 2.91
C ASP A 62 4.44 7.28 1.75
N TYR A 63 4.75 6.87 0.51
CA TYR A 63 4.54 7.70 -0.69
C TYR A 63 3.07 8.07 -0.86
N ILE A 64 2.17 7.09 -0.75
CA ILE A 64 0.72 7.34 -0.83
C ILE A 64 0.28 8.26 0.31
N HIS A 65 0.76 8.05 1.53
CA HIS A 65 0.40 8.92 2.65
C HIS A 65 0.82 10.39 2.44
N ARG A 66 2.01 10.63 1.89
CA ARG A 66 2.59 11.98 1.74
C ARG A 66 2.09 12.72 0.49
N TYR A 67 1.93 12.01 -0.63
CA TYR A 67 1.72 12.66 -1.93
C TYR A 67 0.34 12.41 -2.53
N HIS A 68 -0.42 11.42 -2.04
CA HIS A 68 -1.79 11.22 -2.52
C HIS A 68 -2.74 12.21 -1.84
N TYR A 69 -3.57 12.89 -2.63
CA TYR A 69 -4.47 13.95 -2.15
C TYR A 69 -5.52 13.49 -1.11
N LEU A 70 -5.81 12.18 -1.02
CA LEU A 70 -6.70 11.59 0.01
C LEU A 70 -5.97 10.99 1.21
N GLY A 71 -4.63 11.00 1.20
CA GLY A 71 -3.79 10.25 2.14
C GLY A 71 -3.93 8.73 2.02
N TYR A 72 -3.22 8.00 2.88
CA TYR A 72 -3.27 6.53 2.89
C TYR A 72 -4.53 6.01 3.60
N LYS A 73 -5.26 5.12 2.92
CA LYS A 73 -6.34 4.30 3.49
C LYS A 73 -6.12 2.84 3.11
N PRO A 74 -6.39 1.87 4.01
CA PRO A 74 -6.28 0.47 3.67
C PRO A 74 -7.30 0.17 2.57
N LEU A 75 -6.81 -0.27 1.42
CA LEU A 75 -7.67 -0.60 0.31
C LEU A 75 -8.18 -2.04 0.45
N PRO A 76 -9.42 -2.33 0.04
CA PRO A 76 -9.98 -3.67 0.14
C PRO A 76 -9.44 -4.61 -0.95
N GLY A 77 -9.42 -5.91 -0.63
CA GLY A 77 -9.09 -6.97 -1.59
C GLY A 77 -7.60 -7.22 -1.81
N ALA A 78 -7.29 -8.09 -2.78
CA ALA A 78 -5.92 -8.36 -3.23
C ALA A 78 -5.48 -7.28 -4.23
N GLN A 79 -4.25 -6.78 -4.08
CA GLN A 79 -3.80 -5.61 -4.83
C GLN A 79 -2.35 -5.74 -5.29
N LEU A 80 -2.10 -5.36 -6.54
CA LEU A 80 -0.76 -5.10 -7.03
C LEU A 80 -0.39 -3.65 -6.72
N ARG A 81 0.84 -3.45 -6.23
CA ARG A 81 1.41 -2.15 -5.89
C ARG A 81 2.68 -1.95 -6.70
N TYR A 82 2.97 -0.70 -7.00
CA TYR A 82 4.10 -0.32 -7.83
C TYR A 82 4.84 0.89 -7.26
N ILE A 83 6.17 0.90 -7.39
CA ILE A 83 7.06 2.04 -7.08
C ILE A 83 7.76 2.49 -8.36
#